data_AF-A0A1I7U9F2-F1
#
_entry.id   AF-A0A1I7U9F2-F1
#
_cell.length_a   1.000
_cell.length_b   1.000
_cell.length_c   1.000
_cell.angle_alpha   90.00
_cell.angle_beta   90.00
_cell.angle_gamma   90.00
#
_symmetry.space_group_name_H-M   'P 1'
#
loop_
_entity.id
_entity.type
_entity.pdbx_description
1 polymer ?
#
loop_
_entity_poly.entity_id
_entity_poly.type
_entity_poly.pdbx_seq_one_letter_code
_entity_poly.pdbx_strand_id
1 'polypeptide(L)'
;MDRHIFICICLNFFCSLSFFTSDYFRISLPATGIFTSWCATVQPNHYFKIIFFLTFFFKYCVLMIPFFLSFIRVIILLRPIDYPYICPKIMCVFLPLLFIIPFGCTAFMIPAMGYCRTMGHPLKFGAIYIYYSGGWKGWRNSYIHLIMSVVMCSLTLSCTGLMLLKLRKTASDTNISSQTKKGSTRAERSLTITIIAAMIPFINNTILTVVYLTLPDYVFFFIIIRPFGNDIETCMMPWILFITHPMFKNQARRASVASTVSVVPRHSTL
;
A
#
# COMPACT_ATOMS: atom_id res chain seq x y z
N MET A 1 18.74 -8.51 4.58
CA MET A 1 17.30 -8.31 4.90
C MET A 1 16.66 -9.68 4.87
N ASP A 2 15.78 -9.96 5.82
CA ASP A 2 15.08 -11.24 5.84
C ASP A 2 14.27 -11.42 4.54
N ARG A 3 14.32 -12.63 3.95
CA ARG A 3 13.62 -12.96 2.69
C ARG A 3 12.12 -12.71 2.81
N HIS A 4 11.52 -12.92 3.98
CA HIS A 4 10.09 -12.73 4.22
C HIS A 4 9.71 -11.24 4.19
N ILE A 5 10.54 -10.36 4.75
CA ILE A 5 10.32 -8.89 4.68
C ILE A 5 10.40 -8.42 3.22
N PHE A 6 11.38 -8.92 2.46
CA PHE A 6 11.53 -8.55 1.05
C PHE A 6 10.30 -8.94 0.22
N ILE A 7 9.80 -10.17 0.41
CA ILE A 7 8.59 -10.63 -0.29
C ILE A 7 7.39 -9.74 0.06
N CYS A 8 7.21 -9.37 1.32
CA CYS A 8 6.12 -8.49 1.73
C CYS A 8 6.25 -7.08 1.12
N ILE A 9 7.46 -6.53 1.01
CA ILE A 9 7.70 -5.24 0.36
C ILE A 9 7.38 -5.32 -1.15
N CYS A 10 7.86 -6.36 -1.85
CA CYS A 10 7.55 -6.57 -3.26
C CYS A 10 6.05 -6.71 -3.51
N LEU A 11 5.38 -7.46 -2.64
CA LEU A 11 3.94 -7.66 -2.70
C LEU A 11 3.17 -6.36 -2.40
N ASN A 12 3.66 -5.52 -1.48
CA ASN A 12 3.10 -4.17 -1.28
C ASN A 12 3.16 -3.34 -2.56
N PHE A 13 4.33 -3.28 -3.22
CA PHE A 13 4.47 -2.55 -4.49
C PHE A 13 3.55 -3.08 -5.58
N PHE A 14 3.47 -4.40 -5.73
CA PHE A 14 2.60 -5.03 -6.71
C PHE A 14 1.13 -4.68 -6.45
N CYS A 15 0.67 -4.77 -5.20
CA CYS A 15 -0.69 -4.41 -4.83
C CYS A 15 -0.97 -2.91 -5.00
N SER A 16 -0.06 -2.02 -4.60
CA SER A 16 -0.23 -0.57 -4.77
C SER A 16 -0.29 -0.17 -6.25
N LEU A 17 0.56 -0.76 -7.10
CA LEU A 17 0.50 -0.55 -8.56
C LEU A 17 -0.82 -1.06 -9.15
N SER A 18 -1.23 -2.26 -8.77
CA SER A 18 -2.47 -2.87 -9.25
C SER A 18 -3.70 -2.07 -8.79
N PHE A 19 -3.68 -1.55 -7.57
CA PHE A 19 -4.70 -0.63 -7.06
C PHE A 19 -4.75 0.66 -7.90
N PHE A 20 -3.61 1.30 -8.15
CA PHE A 20 -3.52 2.51 -8.96
C PHE A 20 -4.07 2.29 -10.38
N THR A 21 -3.66 1.22 -11.06
CA THR A 21 -4.17 0.88 -12.40
C THR A 21 -5.68 0.63 -12.38
N SER A 22 -6.17 -0.16 -11.43
CA SER A 22 -7.60 -0.45 -11.31
C SER A 22 -8.43 0.80 -11.01
N ASP A 23 -7.88 1.70 -10.20
CA ASP A 23 -8.53 2.96 -9.86
C ASP A 23 -8.57 3.94 -11.03
N TYR A 24 -7.49 3.99 -11.80
CA TYR A 24 -7.39 4.80 -13.02
C TYR A 24 -8.51 4.44 -14.01
N PHE A 25 -8.72 3.14 -14.27
CA PHE A 25 -9.81 2.67 -15.14
C PHE A 25 -11.20 2.92 -14.56
N ARG A 26 -11.35 2.91 -13.24
CA ARG A 26 -12.66 3.05 -12.59
C ARG A 26 -13.16 4.50 -12.54
N ILE A 27 -12.26 5.45 -12.24
CA ILE A 27 -12.63 6.82 -11.87
C ILE A 27 -11.90 7.86 -12.74
N SER A 28 -10.57 7.79 -12.87
CA SER A 28 -9.80 8.85 -13.53
C SER A 28 -10.06 8.93 -15.04
N LEU A 29 -10.04 7.79 -15.72
CA LEU A 29 -10.26 7.72 -17.16
C LEU A 29 -11.72 8.02 -17.55
N PRO A 30 -12.74 7.49 -16.87
CA PRO A 30 -14.14 7.87 -17.11
C PRO A 30 -14.47 9.33 -16.75
N ALA A 31 -13.75 9.95 -15.80
CA ALA A 31 -13.95 11.35 -15.43
C ALA A 31 -13.54 12.34 -16.53
N THR A 32 -12.69 11.95 -17.49
CA THR A 32 -12.27 12.79 -18.62
C THR A 32 -13.39 13.04 -19.65
N GLY A 33 -14.47 12.26 -19.59
CA GLY A 33 -15.57 12.35 -20.54
C GLY A 33 -15.38 11.55 -21.84
N ILE A 34 -14.22 10.92 -22.04
CA ILE A 34 -13.90 10.14 -23.25
C ILE A 34 -14.84 8.94 -23.41
N PHE A 35 -15.20 8.29 -22.30
CA PHE A 35 -16.03 7.08 -22.30
C PHE A 35 -17.52 7.35 -22.13
N THR A 36 -17.94 8.61 -22.14
CA THR A 36 -19.30 9.01 -21.76
C THR A 36 -20.33 8.61 -22.82
N SER A 37 -20.01 8.79 -24.11
CA SER A 37 -20.87 8.35 -25.20
C SER A 37 -21.03 6.83 -25.23
N TRP A 38 -19.93 6.11 -25.02
CA TRP A 38 -19.93 4.65 -24.95
C TRP A 38 -20.68 4.14 -23.71
N CYS A 39 -20.51 4.76 -22.54
CA CYS A 39 -21.23 4.30 -21.36
C CYS A 39 -22.71 4.68 -21.34
N ALA A 40 -23.13 5.65 -22.16
CA ALA A 40 -24.55 5.96 -22.36
C ALA A 40 -25.29 4.90 -23.22
N THR A 41 -24.57 4.15 -24.06
CA THR A 41 -25.17 3.11 -24.93
C THR A 41 -25.13 1.72 -24.32
N VAL A 42 -24.32 1.49 -23.29
CA VAL A 42 -24.13 0.17 -22.67
C VAL A 42 -25.07 -0.02 -21.50
N GLN A 43 -25.87 -1.10 -21.55
CA GLN A 43 -26.74 -1.52 -20.45
C GLN A 43 -25.92 -2.02 -19.24
N PRO A 44 -26.49 -2.04 -18.01
CA PRO A 44 -25.81 -2.52 -16.81
C PRO A 44 -25.22 -3.92 -17.04
N ASN A 45 -23.92 -4.06 -16.82
CA ASN A 45 -23.20 -5.27 -17.18
C ASN A 45 -22.33 -5.77 -16.02
N HIS A 46 -22.20 -7.08 -15.90
CA HIS A 46 -21.34 -7.72 -14.90
C HIS A 46 -19.85 -7.43 -15.13
N TYR A 47 -19.40 -7.10 -16.34
CA TYR A 47 -17.99 -6.76 -16.58
C TYR A 47 -17.53 -5.50 -15.83
N PHE A 48 -18.39 -4.47 -15.72
CA PHE A 48 -18.07 -3.26 -14.96
C PHE A 48 -17.89 -3.55 -13.46
N LYS A 49 -18.57 -4.59 -12.95
CA LYS A 49 -18.43 -5.04 -11.56
C LYS A 49 -17.03 -5.59 -11.28
N ILE A 50 -16.37 -6.21 -12.27
CA ILE A 50 -15.03 -6.80 -12.13
C ILE A 50 -14.00 -5.70 -11.87
N ILE A 51 -14.04 -4.60 -12.63
CA ILE A 51 -13.14 -3.45 -12.44
C ILE A 51 -13.31 -2.90 -11.02
N PHE A 52 -14.57 -2.72 -10.59
CA PHE A 52 -14.87 -2.22 -9.25
C PHE A 52 -14.41 -3.18 -8.14
N PHE A 53 -14.68 -4.48 -8.31
CA PHE A 53 -14.24 -5.53 -7.39
C PHE A 53 -12.72 -5.53 -7.25
N LEU A 54 -12.01 -5.46 -8.37
CA LEU A 54 -10.55 -5.45 -8.41
C LEU A 54 -9.96 -4.22 -7.71
N THR A 55 -10.54 -3.03 -7.92
CA THR A 55 -10.12 -1.81 -7.21
C THR A 55 -10.21 -2.00 -5.69
N PHE A 56 -11.33 -2.51 -5.18
CA PHE A 56 -11.49 -2.68 -3.74
C PHE A 56 -10.67 -3.83 -3.18
N PHE A 57 -10.54 -4.93 -3.94
CA PHE A 57 -9.68 -6.05 -3.58
C PHE A 57 -8.25 -5.58 -3.33
N PHE A 58 -7.64 -4.89 -4.30
CA PHE A 58 -6.28 -4.38 -4.14
C PHE A 58 -6.19 -3.30 -3.06
N LYS A 59 -7.21 -2.44 -2.91
CA LYS A 59 -7.26 -1.45 -1.84
C LYS A 59 -7.16 -2.11 -0.45
N TYR A 60 -7.89 -3.21 -0.23
CA TYR A 60 -7.82 -3.97 1.00
C TYR A 60 -6.46 -4.66 1.18
N CYS A 61 -5.87 -5.24 0.13
CA CYS A 61 -4.53 -5.81 0.20
C CYS A 61 -3.50 -4.75 0.65
N VAL A 62 -3.52 -3.59 0.00
CA VAL A 62 -2.65 -2.45 0.30
C VAL A 62 -2.81 -1.97 1.75
N LEU A 63 -4.01 -2.04 2.30
CA LEU A 63 -4.27 -1.70 3.71
C LEU A 63 -3.68 -2.73 4.69
N MET A 64 -3.76 -4.02 4.35
CA MET A 64 -3.32 -5.11 5.23
C MET A 64 -1.79 -5.25 5.25
N ILE A 65 -1.11 -5.12 4.11
CA ILE A 65 0.33 -5.44 3.99
C ILE A 65 1.23 -4.60 4.92
N PRO A 66 1.04 -3.27 5.09
CA PRO A 66 1.82 -2.46 6.03
C PRO A 66 1.68 -2.91 7.49
N PHE A 67 0.49 -3.35 7.90
CA PHE A 67 0.28 -3.94 9.22
C PHE A 67 1.13 -5.20 9.40
N PHE A 68 1.07 -6.12 8.44
CA PHE A 68 1.84 -7.37 8.50
C PHE A 68 3.35 -7.14 8.44
N LEU A 69 3.81 -6.17 7.64
CA LEU A 69 5.20 -5.73 7.62
C LEU A 69 5.66 -5.24 8.99
N SER A 70 4.87 -4.38 9.64
CA SER A 70 5.15 -3.91 11.00
C SER A 70 5.13 -5.05 12.03
N PHE A 71 4.19 -5.99 11.90
CA PHE A 71 4.07 -7.13 12.80
C PHE A 71 5.27 -8.07 12.74
N ILE A 72 5.69 -8.47 11.52
CA ILE A 72 6.89 -9.31 11.31
C ILE A 72 8.13 -8.63 11.89
N ARG A 73 8.27 -7.32 11.67
CA ARG A 73 9.40 -6.54 12.21
C ARG A 73 9.42 -6.50 13.73
N VAL A 74 8.26 -6.35 14.38
CA VAL A 74 8.16 -6.43 15.85
C VAL A 74 8.56 -7.81 16.36
N ILE A 75 8.15 -8.90 15.70
CA ILE A 75 8.52 -10.27 16.09
C ILE A 75 10.02 -10.48 16.00
N ILE A 76 10.65 -10.06 14.90
CA ILE A 76 12.10 -10.19 14.70
C ILE A 76 12.86 -9.42 15.80
N LEU A 77 12.37 -8.24 16.19
CA LEU A 77 12.98 -7.42 17.25
C LEU A 77 12.75 -8.00 18.66
N LEU A 78 11.62 -8.68 18.91
CA LEU A 78 11.32 -9.29 20.21
C LEU A 78 11.99 -10.66 20.40
N ARG A 79 12.13 -11.46 19.34
CA ARG A 79 12.65 -12.84 19.37
C ARG A 79 13.64 -13.09 18.24
N PRO A 80 14.87 -12.54 18.32
CA PRO A 80 15.89 -12.67 17.26
C PRO A 80 16.51 -14.07 17.13
N ILE A 81 16.26 -15.00 18.06
CA ILE A 81 16.78 -16.38 18.00
C ILE A 81 15.76 -17.32 17.34
N ASP A 82 14.48 -17.15 17.65
CA ASP A 82 13.41 -18.06 17.20
C ASP A 82 12.74 -17.61 15.89
N TYR A 83 13.04 -16.40 15.39
CA TYR A 83 12.42 -15.88 14.17
C TYR A 83 12.55 -16.79 12.93
N PRO A 84 13.63 -17.55 12.67
CA PRO A 84 13.69 -18.39 11.47
C PRO A 84 12.67 -19.53 11.47
N TYR A 85 12.18 -19.96 12.64
CA TYR A 85 11.14 -20.97 12.77
C TYR A 85 9.73 -20.36 12.78
N ILE A 86 9.59 -19.14 13.31
CA ILE A 86 8.31 -18.46 13.49
C ILE A 86 7.86 -17.73 12.22
N CYS A 87 8.76 -16.98 11.57
CA CYS A 87 8.46 -16.22 10.35
C CYS A 87 7.83 -17.03 9.21
N PRO A 88 8.32 -18.24 8.83
CA PRO A 88 7.71 -19.00 7.75
C PRO A 88 6.31 -19.51 8.10
N LYS A 89 6.06 -19.89 9.36
CA LYS A 89 4.71 -20.28 9.82
C LYS A 89 3.74 -19.11 9.73
N ILE A 90 4.15 -17.94 10.21
CA ILE A 90 3.35 -16.71 10.12
C ILE A 90 3.09 -16.35 8.66
N MET A 91 4.09 -16.43 7.79
CA MET A 91 3.93 -16.09 6.38
C MET A 91 3.01 -17.07 5.64
N CYS A 92 3.04 -18.36 6.01
CA CYS A 92 2.13 -19.37 5.50
C CYS A 92 0.67 -19.11 5.88
N VAL A 93 0.41 -18.51 7.05
CA VAL A 93 -0.93 -18.09 7.48
C VAL A 93 -1.31 -16.71 6.91
N PHE A 94 -0.35 -15.80 6.83
CA PHE A 94 -0.57 -14.43 6.35
C PHE A 94 -0.94 -14.41 4.86
N LEU A 95 -0.19 -15.13 4.02
CA LEU A 95 -0.42 -15.11 2.58
C LEU A 95 -1.87 -15.51 2.20
N PRO A 96 -2.47 -16.59 2.71
CA PRO A 96 -3.88 -16.89 2.42
C PRO A 96 -4.82 -15.88 3.05
N LEU A 97 -4.57 -15.39 4.28
CA LEU A 97 -5.40 -14.35 4.90
C LEU A 97 -5.44 -13.06 4.07
N LEU A 98 -4.33 -12.69 3.44
CA LEU A 98 -4.23 -11.54 2.55
C LEU A 98 -5.20 -11.64 1.36
N PHE A 99 -5.49 -12.84 0.85
CA PHE A 99 -6.45 -13.02 -0.25
C PHE A 99 -7.88 -13.26 0.27
N ILE A 100 -8.03 -14.05 1.34
CA ILE A 100 -9.33 -14.45 1.89
C ILE A 100 -10.06 -13.25 2.50
N ILE A 101 -9.38 -12.39 3.26
CA ILE A 101 -10.03 -11.25 3.92
C ILE A 101 -10.59 -10.25 2.90
N PRO A 102 -9.81 -9.74 1.92
CA PRO A 102 -10.35 -8.88 0.87
C PRO A 102 -11.48 -9.53 0.09
N PHE A 103 -11.35 -10.82 -0.25
CA PHE A 103 -12.39 -11.55 -0.98
C PHE A 103 -13.70 -11.67 -0.17
N GLY A 104 -13.61 -12.00 1.13
CA GLY A 104 -14.77 -12.04 2.02
C GLY A 104 -15.41 -10.67 2.19
N CYS A 105 -14.59 -9.62 2.32
CA CYS A 105 -15.05 -8.24 2.38
C CYS A 105 -15.70 -7.77 1.08
N THR A 106 -15.42 -8.36 -0.09
CA THR A 106 -16.04 -7.97 -1.36
C THR A 106 -17.08 -8.96 -1.89
N ALA A 107 -17.23 -10.13 -1.27
CA ALA A 107 -18.16 -11.19 -1.70
C ALA A 107 -19.63 -10.75 -1.75
N PHE A 108 -20.03 -9.78 -0.93
CA PHE A 108 -21.40 -9.24 -0.95
C PHE A 108 -21.77 -8.52 -2.27
N MET A 109 -20.77 -8.20 -3.12
CA MET A 109 -20.95 -7.61 -4.45
C MET A 109 -21.10 -8.63 -5.59
N ILE A 110 -21.01 -9.95 -5.33
CA ILE A 110 -21.19 -10.99 -6.37
C ILE A 110 -22.51 -10.83 -7.15
N PRO A 111 -23.68 -10.59 -6.51
CA PRO A 111 -24.94 -10.41 -7.22
C PRO A 111 -25.14 -9.00 -7.81
N ALA A 112 -24.24 -8.04 -7.53
CA ALA A 112 -24.43 -6.65 -7.95
C ALA A 112 -24.21 -6.46 -9.46
N MET A 113 -24.91 -5.46 -10.01
CA MET A 113 -24.77 -4.99 -11.39
C MET A 113 -23.95 -3.70 -11.42
N GLY A 114 -22.96 -3.63 -12.31
CA GLY A 114 -22.16 -2.42 -12.54
C GLY A 114 -22.80 -1.53 -13.61
N TYR A 115 -22.85 -0.23 -13.37
CA TYR A 115 -23.37 0.77 -14.31
C TYR A 115 -22.58 2.08 -14.19
N CYS A 116 -22.65 2.92 -15.22
CA CYS A 116 -22.04 4.25 -15.18
C CYS A 116 -23.00 5.27 -14.58
N ARG A 117 -22.46 6.14 -13.71
CA ARG A 117 -23.18 7.26 -13.13
C ARG A 117 -22.44 8.56 -13.42
N THR A 118 -23.17 9.63 -13.66
CA THR A 118 -22.61 10.97 -13.84
C THR A 118 -22.11 11.52 -12.50
N MET A 119 -20.96 12.20 -12.54
CA MET A 119 -20.45 12.94 -11.39
C MET A 119 -21.22 14.25 -11.19
N GLY A 120 -21.37 14.67 -9.94
CA GLY A 120 -21.99 15.95 -9.60
C GLY A 120 -21.04 17.15 -9.75
N HIS A 121 -21.55 18.34 -9.48
CA HIS A 121 -20.77 19.58 -9.40
C HIS A 121 -19.61 19.43 -8.41
N PRO A 122 -18.36 19.85 -8.70
CA PRO A 122 -17.90 20.83 -9.71
C PRO A 122 -17.35 20.26 -11.04
N LEU A 123 -17.49 18.96 -11.29
CA LEU A 123 -16.95 18.36 -12.53
C LEU A 123 -17.83 18.67 -13.75
N LYS A 124 -17.21 18.78 -14.92
CA LYS A 124 -17.88 19.13 -16.19
C LYS A 124 -19.00 18.14 -16.54
N PHE A 125 -20.01 18.64 -17.24
CA PHE A 125 -21.08 17.83 -17.82
C PHE A 125 -20.46 16.77 -18.73
N GLY A 126 -20.60 15.49 -18.35
CA GLY A 126 -19.99 14.36 -19.05
C GLY A 126 -18.95 13.59 -18.24
N ALA A 127 -18.50 14.06 -17.08
CA ALA A 127 -17.69 13.23 -16.19
C ALA A 127 -18.52 12.07 -15.63
N ILE A 128 -18.09 10.83 -15.86
CA ILE A 128 -18.76 9.63 -15.39
C ILE A 128 -17.83 8.82 -14.47
N TYR A 129 -18.42 7.96 -13.64
CA TYR A 129 -17.70 6.95 -12.88
C TYR A 129 -18.47 5.64 -12.82
N ILE A 130 -17.74 4.55 -12.66
CA ILE A 130 -18.34 3.22 -12.54
C ILE A 130 -18.84 3.02 -11.11
N TYR A 131 -20.14 2.72 -10.99
CA TYR A 131 -20.84 2.45 -9.75
C TYR A 131 -21.54 1.08 -9.79
N TYR A 132 -22.00 0.59 -8.64
CA TYR A 132 -22.72 -0.69 -8.55
C TYR A 132 -24.08 -0.49 -7.87
N SER A 133 -25.08 -1.26 -8.28
CA SER A 133 -26.40 -1.34 -7.66
C SER A 133 -26.79 -2.81 -7.47
N GLY A 134 -27.62 -3.09 -6.46
CA GLY A 134 -28.15 -4.45 -6.23
C GLY A 134 -27.26 -5.39 -5.42
N GLY A 135 -26.48 -4.86 -4.45
CA GLY A 135 -25.75 -5.70 -3.48
C GLY A 135 -26.68 -6.36 -2.44
N TRP A 136 -26.17 -7.38 -1.75
CA TRP A 136 -26.94 -8.09 -0.70
C TRP A 136 -27.34 -7.12 0.44
N LYS A 137 -28.64 -6.98 0.71
CA LYS A 137 -29.22 -6.26 1.89
C LYS A 137 -28.68 -4.84 2.13
N GLY A 138 -28.36 -4.07 1.09
CA GLY A 138 -27.96 -2.66 1.24
C GLY A 138 -26.58 -2.44 1.88
N TRP A 139 -25.75 -3.47 1.98
CA TRP A 139 -24.38 -3.33 2.46
C TRP A 139 -23.56 -2.45 1.52
N ARG A 140 -22.91 -1.42 2.08
CA ARG A 140 -22.06 -0.48 1.32
C ARG A 140 -20.61 -0.71 1.66
N ASN A 141 -19.79 -0.90 0.62
CA ASN A 141 -18.35 -1.09 0.76
C ASN A 141 -17.65 0.07 1.50
N SER A 142 -18.23 1.28 1.47
CA SER A 142 -17.70 2.44 2.20
C SER A 142 -17.63 2.21 3.71
N TYR A 143 -18.63 1.52 4.32
CA TYR A 143 -18.62 1.24 5.76
C TYR A 143 -17.58 0.17 6.12
N ILE A 144 -17.52 -0.91 5.35
CA ILE A 144 -16.52 -1.97 5.55
C ILE A 144 -15.11 -1.41 5.39
N HIS A 145 -14.90 -0.60 4.35
CA HIS A 145 -13.63 0.08 4.11
C HIS A 145 -13.25 0.99 5.27
N LEU A 146 -14.19 1.78 5.81
CA LEU A 146 -13.92 2.67 6.93
C LEU A 146 -13.51 1.90 8.18
N ILE A 147 -14.27 0.85 8.56
CA ILE A 147 -13.96 0.02 9.73
C ILE A 147 -12.60 -0.65 9.57
N MET A 148 -12.36 -1.31 8.42
CA MET A 148 -11.08 -1.97 8.17
C MET A 148 -9.92 -0.97 8.17
N SER A 149 -10.09 0.19 7.54
CA SER A 149 -9.07 1.24 7.49
C SER A 149 -8.67 1.72 8.89
N VAL A 150 -9.66 2.03 9.74
CA VAL A 150 -9.41 2.47 11.12
C VAL A 150 -8.69 1.37 11.91
N VAL A 151 -9.19 0.14 11.87
CA VAL A 151 -8.60 -0.99 12.61
C VAL A 151 -7.15 -1.24 12.17
N MET A 152 -6.89 -1.35 10.87
CA MET A 152 -5.55 -1.65 10.36
C MET A 152 -4.57 -0.49 10.55
N CYS A 153 -5.03 0.76 10.45
CA CYS A 153 -4.22 1.93 10.75
C CYS A 153 -3.81 1.94 12.23
N SER A 154 -4.76 1.75 13.16
CA SER A 154 -4.48 1.69 14.60
C SER A 154 -3.51 0.56 14.95
N LEU A 155 -3.67 -0.63 14.36
CA LEU A 155 -2.75 -1.75 14.57
C LEU A 155 -1.36 -1.46 14.02
N THR A 156 -1.26 -0.89 12.81
CA THR A 156 0.04 -0.54 12.19
C THR A 156 0.78 0.50 13.00
N LEU A 157 0.09 1.55 13.48
CA LEU A 157 0.66 2.58 14.34
C LEU A 157 1.12 2.01 15.67
N SER A 158 0.33 1.12 16.28
CA SER A 158 0.67 0.45 17.54
C SER A 158 1.95 -0.39 17.40
N CYS A 159 2.03 -1.25 16.38
CA CYS A 159 3.22 -2.05 16.11
C CYS A 159 4.45 -1.18 15.81
N THR A 160 4.28 -0.13 15.01
CA THR A 160 5.37 0.80 14.69
C THR A 160 5.86 1.55 15.93
N GLY A 161 4.94 1.96 16.81
CA GLY A 161 5.26 2.58 18.09
C GLY A 161 6.05 1.64 19.01
N LEU A 162 5.58 0.40 19.18
CA LEU A 162 6.29 -0.63 19.95
C LEU A 162 7.71 -0.88 19.42
N MET A 163 7.85 -0.92 18.11
CA MET A 163 9.15 -1.08 17.45
C MET A 163 10.10 0.08 17.78
N LEU A 164 9.62 1.32 17.67
CA LEU A 164 10.42 2.52 17.97
C LEU A 164 10.82 2.57 19.46
N LEU A 165 9.92 2.21 20.36
CA LEU A 165 10.20 2.15 21.80
C LEU A 165 11.28 1.11 22.13
N LYS A 166 11.19 -0.09 21.55
CA LYS A 166 12.20 -1.14 21.72
C LYS A 166 13.54 -0.73 21.12
N LEU A 167 13.53 -0.13 19.93
CA LEU A 167 14.74 0.39 19.28
C LEU A 167 15.44 1.44 20.15
N ARG A 168 14.70 2.33 20.81
CA ARG A 168 15.25 3.32 21.76
C ARG A 168 15.86 2.67 23.00
N LYS A 169 15.21 1.64 23.55
CA LYS A 169 15.76 0.88 24.69
C LYS A 169 17.07 0.18 24.32
N THR A 170 17.10 -0.52 23.19
CA THR A 170 18.32 -1.14 22.65
C THR A 170 19.38 -0.10 22.28
N ALA A 171 18.97 1.11 21.84
CA ALA A 171 19.86 2.23 21.57
C ALA A 171 20.58 2.74 22.85
N SER A 172 19.97 2.61 24.01
CA SER A 172 20.57 2.96 25.30
C SER A 172 21.47 1.87 25.89
N ASP A 173 21.41 0.65 25.35
CA ASP A 173 22.07 -0.52 25.91
C ASP A 173 23.56 -0.58 25.48
N THR A 174 24.49 -0.55 26.44
CA THR A 174 25.93 -0.41 26.21
C THR A 174 26.60 -1.71 25.73
N ASN A 175 25.93 -2.85 25.90
CA ASN A 175 26.46 -4.20 25.64
C ASN A 175 26.57 -4.56 24.15
N ILE A 176 26.02 -3.76 23.24
CA ILE A 176 25.99 -4.06 21.80
C ILE A 176 27.00 -3.19 21.05
N SER A 177 27.82 -3.83 20.19
CA SER A 177 28.77 -3.15 19.30
C SER A 177 28.13 -1.96 18.57
N SER A 178 28.77 -0.79 18.68
CA SER A 178 28.29 0.48 18.15
C SER A 178 28.09 0.47 16.63
N GLN A 179 28.86 -0.33 15.89
CA GLN A 179 28.80 -0.43 14.43
C GLN A 179 27.63 -1.29 13.96
N THR A 180 27.41 -2.46 14.58
CA THR A 180 26.26 -3.34 14.29
C THR A 180 24.94 -2.65 14.68
N LYS A 181 24.95 -1.93 15.81
CA LYS A 181 23.83 -1.13 16.32
C LYS A 181 23.44 0.00 15.36
N LYS A 182 24.42 0.75 14.83
CA LYS A 182 24.18 1.82 13.84
C LYS A 182 23.63 1.30 12.51
N GLY A 183 24.13 0.16 12.02
CA GLY A 183 23.68 -0.45 10.76
C GLY A 183 22.23 -0.95 10.83
N SER A 184 21.89 -1.71 11.86
CA SER A 184 20.52 -2.22 12.09
C SER A 184 19.54 -1.08 12.34
N THR A 185 19.88 -0.13 13.23
CA THR A 185 19.04 1.04 13.54
C THR A 185 18.74 1.89 12.30
N ARG A 186 19.70 2.06 11.40
CA ARG A 186 19.50 2.82 10.16
C ARG A 186 18.54 2.12 9.19
N ALA A 187 18.67 0.81 9.02
CA ALA A 187 17.76 0.02 8.20
C ALA A 187 16.32 0.09 8.75
N GLU A 188 16.17 -0.06 10.07
CA GLU A 188 14.86 0.02 10.70
C GLU A 188 14.25 1.42 10.64
N ARG A 189 15.05 2.48 10.81
CA ARG A 189 14.57 3.86 10.69
C ARG A 189 14.10 4.17 9.26
N SER A 190 14.82 3.72 8.24
CA SER A 190 14.43 3.86 6.84
C SER A 190 13.07 3.20 6.56
N LEU A 191 12.91 1.94 6.97
CA LEU A 191 11.65 1.20 6.82
C LEU A 191 10.49 1.87 7.59
N THR A 192 10.74 2.43 8.77
CA THR A 192 9.70 3.16 9.52
C THR A 192 9.30 4.47 8.84
N ILE A 193 10.25 5.22 8.26
CA ILE A 193 9.94 6.43 7.47
C ILE A 193 9.05 6.06 6.28
N THR A 194 9.35 4.94 5.61
CA THR A 194 8.52 4.44 4.51
C THR A 194 7.08 4.12 4.95
N ILE A 195 6.90 3.48 6.11
CA ILE A 195 5.56 3.17 6.64
C ILE A 195 4.80 4.45 6.98
N ILE A 196 5.47 5.46 7.56
CA ILE A 196 4.86 6.76 7.84
C ILE A 196 4.45 7.45 6.53
N ALA A 197 5.29 7.41 5.49
CA ALA A 197 4.94 7.94 4.17
C ALA A 197 3.73 7.20 3.57
N ALA A 198 3.65 5.89 3.77
CA ALA A 198 2.50 5.08 3.36
C ALA A 198 1.21 5.39 4.15
N MET A 199 1.28 6.07 5.31
CA MET A 199 0.06 6.49 6.04
C MET A 199 -0.65 7.69 5.42
N ILE A 200 0.06 8.54 4.68
CA ILE A 200 -0.50 9.73 4.00
C ILE A 200 -1.66 9.36 3.06
N PRO A 201 -1.51 8.43 2.09
CA PRO A 201 -2.61 7.99 1.24
C PRO A 201 -3.75 7.33 2.02
N PHE A 202 -3.46 6.62 3.12
CA PHE A 202 -4.50 5.99 3.95
C PHE A 202 -5.38 7.02 4.65
N ILE A 203 -4.76 8.06 5.22
CA ILE A 203 -5.48 9.16 5.86
C ILE A 203 -6.35 9.87 4.82
N ASN A 204 -5.79 10.20 3.65
CA ASN A 204 -6.56 10.82 2.56
C ASN A 204 -7.76 9.95 2.14
N ASN A 205 -7.54 8.65 1.88
CA ASN A 205 -8.61 7.73 1.49
C ASN A 205 -9.68 7.53 2.59
N THR A 206 -9.30 7.64 3.86
CA THR A 206 -10.21 7.55 5.01
C THR A 206 -11.05 8.82 5.15
N ILE A 207 -10.42 9.99 5.10
CA ILE A 207 -11.12 11.30 5.14
C ILE A 207 -12.14 11.38 4.01
N LEU A 208 -11.75 10.98 2.79
CA LEU A 208 -12.67 10.94 1.64
C LEU A 208 -13.86 10.01 1.88
N THR A 209 -13.64 8.87 2.53
CA THR A 209 -14.73 7.93 2.86
C THR A 209 -15.66 8.51 3.93
N VAL A 210 -15.12 9.23 4.92
CA VAL A 210 -15.93 9.92 5.94
C VAL A 210 -16.78 11.02 5.31
N VAL A 211 -16.18 11.89 4.49
CA VAL A 211 -16.89 12.95 3.75
C VAL A 211 -17.99 12.34 2.87
N TYR A 212 -17.72 11.21 2.22
CA TYR A 212 -18.73 10.49 1.44
C TYR A 212 -19.94 9.99 2.24
N LEU A 213 -19.76 9.71 3.52
CA LEU A 213 -20.83 9.24 4.39
C LEU A 213 -21.58 10.38 5.09
N THR A 214 -20.90 11.47 5.43
CA THR A 214 -21.49 12.59 6.18
C THR A 214 -22.03 13.70 5.28
N LEU A 215 -21.34 14.01 4.19
CA LEU A 215 -21.55 15.19 3.35
C LEU A 215 -21.44 14.82 1.85
N PRO A 216 -22.44 14.12 1.29
CA PRO A 216 -22.39 13.60 -0.07
C PRO A 216 -22.21 14.69 -1.13
N ASP A 217 -22.69 15.92 -0.87
CA ASP A 217 -22.61 17.06 -1.79
C ASP A 217 -21.17 17.56 -2.01
N TYR A 218 -20.29 17.36 -1.02
CA TYR A 218 -18.91 17.83 -1.08
C TYR A 218 -17.92 16.78 -1.63
N VAL A 219 -18.36 15.54 -1.84
CA VAL A 219 -17.49 14.42 -2.26
C VAL A 219 -16.74 14.72 -3.55
N PHE A 220 -17.43 15.33 -4.51
CA PHE A 220 -16.86 15.63 -5.83
C PHE A 220 -15.82 16.75 -5.79
N PHE A 221 -15.82 17.61 -4.76
CA PHE A 221 -14.73 18.56 -4.55
C PHE A 221 -13.47 17.87 -4.06
N PHE A 222 -13.61 16.95 -3.10
CA PHE A 222 -12.47 16.25 -2.52
C PHE A 222 -11.97 15.08 -3.37
N ILE A 223 -12.75 14.60 -4.35
CA ILE A 223 -12.33 13.51 -5.24
C ILE A 223 -11.07 13.85 -6.05
N ILE A 224 -10.79 15.14 -6.29
CA ILE A 224 -9.62 15.63 -7.01
C ILE A 224 -8.33 15.43 -6.20
N ILE A 225 -8.41 15.37 -4.87
CA ILE A 225 -7.25 15.16 -3.98
C ILE A 225 -6.82 13.69 -3.97
N ARG A 226 -7.73 12.79 -4.34
CA ARG A 226 -7.52 11.34 -4.28
C ARG A 226 -6.35 10.82 -5.12
N PRO A 227 -6.19 11.22 -6.41
CA PRO A 227 -5.06 10.78 -7.23
C PRO A 227 -3.72 11.18 -6.60
N PHE A 228 -3.60 12.40 -6.08
CA PHE A 228 -2.37 12.85 -5.41
C PHE A 228 -1.99 11.96 -4.21
N GLY A 229 -2.97 11.55 -3.41
CA GLY A 229 -2.73 10.58 -2.34
C GLY A 229 -2.18 9.27 -2.89
N ASN A 230 -2.88 8.68 -3.86
CA ASN A 230 -2.49 7.40 -4.45
C ASN A 230 -1.12 7.49 -5.18
N ASP A 231 -0.81 8.61 -5.83
CA ASP A 231 0.47 8.86 -6.52
C ASP A 231 1.65 8.95 -5.56
N ILE A 232 1.44 9.59 -4.39
CA ILE A 232 2.45 9.60 -3.32
C ILE A 232 2.73 8.16 -2.87
N GLU A 233 1.70 7.32 -2.76
CA GLU A 233 1.88 5.93 -2.36
C GLU A 233 2.69 5.11 -3.36
N THR A 234 2.29 5.14 -4.64
CA THR A 234 2.92 4.33 -5.68
C THR A 234 4.32 4.79 -6.02
N CYS A 235 4.57 6.11 -6.00
CA CYS A 235 5.86 6.66 -6.41
C CYS A 235 6.77 6.96 -5.22
N MET A 236 6.32 7.69 -4.20
CA MET A 236 7.24 8.14 -3.14
C MET A 236 7.69 7.01 -2.22
N MET A 237 6.84 6.01 -1.96
CA MET A 237 7.21 4.88 -1.11
C MET A 237 8.44 4.09 -1.64
N PRO A 238 8.50 3.69 -2.93
CA PRO A 238 9.70 3.03 -3.48
C PRO A 238 10.93 3.95 -3.52
N TRP A 239 10.74 5.22 -3.89
CA TRP A 239 11.84 6.19 -3.93
C TRP A 239 12.48 6.39 -2.55
N ILE A 240 11.66 6.51 -1.50
CA ILE A 240 12.14 6.62 -0.11
C ILE A 240 12.94 5.36 0.26
N LEU A 241 12.43 4.15 -0.02
CA LEU A 241 13.16 2.91 0.27
C LEU A 241 14.49 2.83 -0.48
N PHE A 242 14.48 3.16 -1.78
CA PHE A 242 15.67 3.10 -2.61
C PHE A 242 16.79 4.03 -2.11
N ILE A 243 16.45 5.27 -1.76
CA ILE A 243 17.43 6.28 -1.32
C ILE A 243 17.88 6.05 0.13
N THR A 244 16.96 5.69 1.02
CA THR A 244 17.25 5.68 2.46
C THR A 244 17.77 4.34 2.97
N HIS A 245 17.43 3.24 2.32
CA HIS A 245 17.73 1.91 2.83
C HIS A 245 19.20 1.52 2.56
N PRO A 246 19.96 1.09 3.58
CA PRO A 246 21.41 0.83 3.46
C PRO A 246 21.75 -0.31 2.49
N MET A 247 20.79 -1.19 2.16
CA MET A 247 20.99 -2.28 1.19
C MET A 247 21.27 -1.75 -0.22
N PHE A 248 20.46 -0.81 -0.71
CA PHE A 248 20.64 -0.22 -2.04
C PHE A 248 21.87 0.69 -2.08
N LYS A 249 22.15 1.40 -0.99
CA LYS A 249 23.34 2.26 -0.88
C LYS A 249 24.65 1.46 -0.88
N ASN A 250 24.67 0.29 -0.23
CA ASN A 250 25.87 -0.56 -0.21
C ASN A 250 26.09 -1.29 -1.54
N GLN A 251 25.03 -1.67 -2.26
CA GLN A 251 25.17 -2.21 -3.63
C GLN A 251 25.69 -1.15 -4.61
N ALA A 252 25.15 0.08 -4.58
CA ALA A 252 25.67 1.18 -5.39
C ALA A 252 27.16 1.47 -5.10
N ARG A 253 27.57 1.40 -3.83
CA ARG A 253 28.98 1.60 -3.43
C ARG A 253 29.90 0.43 -3.83
N ARG A 254 29.40 -0.81 -3.80
CA ARG A 254 30.15 -1.97 -4.31
C ARG A 254 30.27 -1.95 -5.83
N ALA A 255 29.21 -1.56 -6.53
CA ALA A 255 29.23 -1.37 -7.97
C ALA A 255 30.21 -0.25 -8.37
N SER A 256 30.23 0.89 -7.65
CA SER A 256 31.17 1.98 -7.92
C SER A 256 32.64 1.58 -7.68
N VAL A 257 32.92 0.79 -6.64
CA VAL A 257 34.27 0.28 -6.38
C VAL A 257 34.68 -0.77 -7.42
N ALA A 258 33.78 -1.68 -7.81
CA ALA A 258 34.04 -2.64 -8.89
C ALA A 258 34.37 -1.95 -10.22
N SER A 259 33.65 -0.88 -10.57
CA SER A 259 33.93 -0.07 -11.76
C SER A 259 35.22 0.77 -11.66
N THR A 260 35.75 1.01 -10.46
CA THR A 260 37.02 1.73 -10.27
C THR A 260 38.21 0.77 -10.35
N VAL A 261 38.05 -0.47 -9.88
CA VAL A 261 39.09 -1.52 -9.94
C VAL A 261 39.31 -2.01 -11.38
N SER A 262 38.30 -1.92 -12.26
CA SER A 262 38.44 -2.25 -13.69
C SER A 262 39.20 -1.21 -14.52
N VAL A 263 39.66 -0.08 -13.94
CA VAL A 263 40.34 1.02 -14.65
C VAL A 263 41.78 1.22 -14.17
N VAL A 264 42.43 0.18 -13.63
CA VAL A 264 43.89 0.20 -13.43
C VAL A 264 44.54 -0.55 -14.61
N PRO A 265 45.11 0.13 -15.62
CA PRO A 265 45.90 -0.54 -16.64
C PRO A 265 47.17 -1.04 -15.97
N ARG A 266 47.34 -2.36 -16.02
CA ARG A 266 48.55 -3.07 -15.60
C ARG A 266 49.66 -2.74 -16.58
N HIS A 267 50.39 -1.64 -16.38
CA HIS A 267 51.64 -1.42 -17.10
C HIS A 267 52.68 -2.39 -16.54
N SER A 268 52.97 -3.41 -17.34
CA SER A 268 54.06 -4.36 -17.19
C SER A 268 55.40 -3.64 -17.39
N THR A 269 56.20 -3.57 -16.33
CA THR A 269 57.64 -3.32 -16.41
C THR A 269 58.35 -4.65 -16.70
N LEU A 270 58.89 -4.77 -17.91
CA LEU A 270 60.16 -5.42 -18.21
C LEU A 270 60.92 -4.47 -19.13
#